data_AF-A0A6V8LKM8-F1
#
_entry.id   AF-A0A6V8LKM8-F1
#
_cell.length_a   1.000
_cell.length_b   1.000
_cell.length_c   1.000
_cell.angle_alpha   90.00
_cell.angle_beta   90.00
_cell.angle_gamma   90.00
#
_symmetry.space_group_name_H-M   'P 1'
#
loop_
_entity.id
_entity.type
_entity.pdbx_description
1 polymer ?
#
loop_
_entity_poly.entity_id
_entity_poly.type
_entity_poly.pdbx_seq_one_letter_code
_entity_poly.pdbx_strand_id
1 'polypeptide(L)'
;MLRLILAATYLAVVAVPSVNALSSGAHVRVPVGSAVAGLLTGLAVVAALGGPLGATGVGLGYLCGTAVTAGGPVVTAWRQHAMPWAAPARLAAAVVGGAYAVAAVTDGVADVSVRLALAASALVIGVAVLSGHMRALRDDSAVGQPRDAGSSPSRWRRRV
;
A
#
# COMPACT_ATOMS: atom_id res chain seq x y z
N MET A 1 -18.50 8.36 -4.03
CA MET A 1 -18.24 6.96 -4.42
C MET A 1 -16.79 6.75 -4.89
N LEU A 2 -16.38 7.33 -6.03
CA LEU A 2 -15.06 7.11 -6.64
C LEU A 2 -13.89 7.31 -5.66
N ARG A 3 -13.91 8.41 -4.89
CA ARG A 3 -12.89 8.72 -3.87
C ARG A 3 -12.71 7.63 -2.81
N LEU A 4 -13.82 7.01 -2.39
CA LEU A 4 -13.81 5.95 -1.37
C LEU A 4 -13.21 4.66 -1.93
N ILE A 5 -13.56 4.33 -3.17
CA ILE A 5 -13.01 3.17 -3.88
C ILE A 5 -11.51 3.36 -4.09
N LEU A 6 -11.06 4.52 -4.56
CA LEU A 6 -9.63 4.82 -4.72
C LEU A 6 -8.84 4.70 -3.42
N ALA A 7 -9.39 5.23 -2.31
CA ALA A 7 -8.76 5.09 -1.00
C ALA A 7 -8.67 3.61 -0.55
N ALA A 8 -9.72 2.83 -0.78
CA ALA A 8 -9.73 1.41 -0.46
C ALA A 8 -8.73 0.61 -1.33
N THR A 9 -8.71 0.83 -2.65
CA THR A 9 -7.74 0.19 -3.56
C THR A 9 -6.32 0.50 -3.13
N TYR A 10 -6.05 1.74 -2.73
CA TYR A 10 -4.74 2.13 -2.21
C TYR A 10 -4.35 1.33 -0.96
N LEU A 11 -5.24 1.23 0.03
CA LEU A 11 -5.00 0.44 1.24
C LEU A 11 -4.73 -1.03 0.92
N ALA A 12 -5.46 -1.59 -0.04
CA ALA A 12 -5.24 -2.96 -0.50
C ALA A 12 -3.83 -3.15 -1.10
N VAL A 13 -3.36 -2.20 -1.93
CA VAL A 13 -2.01 -2.25 -2.51
C VAL A 13 -0.93 -2.14 -1.44
N VAL A 14 -1.09 -1.23 -0.47
CA VAL A 14 -0.12 -1.06 0.63
C VAL A 14 0.00 -2.31 1.50
N ALA A 15 -1.06 -3.11 1.62
CA ALA A 15 -1.03 -4.34 2.40
C ALA A 15 -0.25 -5.49 1.71
N VAL A 16 -0.05 -5.45 0.39
CA VAL A 16 0.54 -6.57 -0.38
C VAL A 16 1.91 -7.01 0.15
N PRO A 17 2.89 -6.12 0.42
CA PRO A 17 4.19 -6.52 0.95
C PRO A 17 4.09 -7.16 2.33
N SER A 18 3.19 -6.65 3.20
CA SER A 18 2.97 -7.20 4.54
C SER A 18 2.36 -8.58 4.48
N VAL A 19 1.35 -8.79 3.63
CA VAL A 19 0.73 -10.10 3.43
C VAL A 19 1.74 -11.09 2.86
N ASN A 20 2.57 -10.67 1.90
CA ASN A 20 3.60 -11.53 1.31
C ASN A 20 4.66 -11.94 2.34
N ALA A 21 5.15 -10.99 3.15
CA ALA A 21 6.11 -11.26 4.22
C ALA A 21 5.55 -12.23 5.28
N LEU A 22 4.32 -12.01 5.74
CA LEU A 22 3.66 -12.86 6.74
C LEU A 22 3.31 -14.25 6.18
N SER A 23 2.99 -14.33 4.89
CA SER A 23 2.66 -15.60 4.22
C SER A 23 3.87 -16.47 3.93
N SER A 24 5.05 -15.85 3.77
CA SER A 24 6.33 -16.56 3.61
C SER A 24 6.86 -17.14 4.93
N GLY A 25 6.30 -16.70 6.07
CA GLY A 25 6.65 -17.19 7.41
C GLY A 25 5.55 -18.04 8.05
N ALA A 26 5.60 -18.18 9.38
CA ALA A 26 4.64 -18.98 10.15
C ALA A 26 3.31 -18.23 10.46
N HIS A 27 3.07 -17.05 9.90
CA HIS A 27 2.00 -16.13 10.32
C HIS A 27 0.84 -16.00 9.33
N VAL A 28 0.63 -16.98 8.44
CA VAL A 28 -0.45 -17.01 7.44
C VAL A 28 -1.85 -16.79 8.03
N ARG A 29 -2.08 -17.18 9.29
CA ARG A 29 -3.37 -16.99 9.98
C ARG A 29 -3.74 -15.51 10.18
N VAL A 30 -2.76 -14.61 10.22
CA VAL A 30 -2.99 -13.18 10.46
C VAL A 30 -3.70 -12.53 9.27
N PRO A 31 -3.18 -12.61 8.02
CA PRO A 31 -3.92 -12.12 6.85
C PRO A 31 -5.33 -12.69 6.72
N VAL A 32 -5.51 -13.99 6.97
CA VAL A 32 -6.82 -14.64 6.88
C VAL A 32 -7.77 -14.08 7.94
N GLY A 33 -7.34 -13.99 9.20
CA GLY A 33 -8.14 -13.43 10.28
C GLY A 33 -8.53 -11.97 10.04
N SER A 34 -7.60 -11.16 9.54
CA SER A 34 -7.87 -9.76 9.19
C SER A 34 -8.80 -9.62 7.99
N ALA A 35 -8.70 -10.50 6.99
CA ALA A 35 -9.64 -10.53 5.87
C ALA A 35 -11.07 -10.83 6.33
N VAL A 36 -11.26 -11.85 7.18
CA VAL A 36 -12.57 -12.19 7.74
C VAL A 36 -13.10 -11.06 8.61
N ALA A 37 -12.28 -10.50 9.51
CA ALA A 37 -12.67 -9.38 10.35
C ALA A 37 -13.04 -8.15 9.52
N GLY A 38 -12.31 -7.85 8.45
CA GLY A 38 -12.61 -6.73 7.56
C GLY A 38 -13.89 -6.94 6.76
N LEU A 39 -14.15 -8.17 6.27
CA LEU A 39 -15.41 -8.50 5.62
C LEU A 39 -16.60 -8.27 6.55
N LEU A 40 -16.54 -8.82 7.77
CA LEU A 40 -17.60 -8.67 8.76
C LEU A 40 -17.81 -7.20 9.15
N THR A 41 -16.72 -6.46 9.33
CA THR A 41 -16.78 -5.01 9.62
C THR A 41 -17.43 -4.25 8.46
N GLY A 42 -17.03 -4.53 7.22
CA GLY A 42 -17.59 -3.89 6.04
C GLY A 42 -19.10 -4.16 5.92
N LEU A 43 -19.53 -5.42 6.08
CA LEU A 43 -20.94 -5.79 6.06
C LEU A 43 -21.74 -5.10 7.16
N ALA A 44 -21.21 -5.02 8.38
CA ALA A 44 -21.86 -4.32 9.49
C ALA A 44 -22.06 -2.83 9.18
N VAL A 45 -21.03 -2.18 8.61
CA VAL A 45 -21.12 -0.77 8.21
C VAL A 45 -22.11 -0.56 7.07
N VAL A 46 -22.12 -1.44 6.06
CA VAL A 46 -23.11 -1.38 4.96
C VAL A 46 -24.53 -1.60 5.49
N ALA A 47 -24.74 -2.54 6.42
CA ALA A 47 -26.05 -2.77 7.01
C ALA A 47 -26.56 -1.53 7.76
N ALA A 48 -25.68 -0.84 8.48
CA ALA A 48 -26.04 0.37 9.23
C ALA A 48 -26.23 1.61 8.33
N LEU A 49 -25.37 1.78 7.31
CA LEU A 49 -25.30 3.03 6.53
C LEU A 49 -25.85 2.93 5.10
N GLY A 50 -26.05 1.72 4.58
CA GLY A 50 -26.48 1.50 3.19
C GLY A 50 -27.89 1.99 2.91
N GLY A 51 -28.80 1.87 3.88
CA GLY A 51 -30.13 2.48 3.82
C GLY A 51 -30.08 4.01 3.81
N PRO A 52 -29.60 4.66 4.89
CA PRO A 52 -29.66 6.11 5.03
C PRO A 52 -28.76 6.89 4.05
N LEU A 53 -27.64 6.32 3.60
CA LEU A 53 -26.67 7.01 2.74
C LEU A 53 -26.60 6.42 1.32
N GLY A 54 -27.42 5.42 0.99
CA GLY A 54 -27.44 4.77 -0.31
C GLY A 54 -26.06 4.27 -0.77
N ALA A 55 -25.69 4.60 -2.00
CA ALA A 55 -24.40 4.22 -2.58
C ALA A 55 -23.19 4.71 -1.76
N THR A 56 -23.28 5.87 -1.10
CA THR A 56 -22.19 6.39 -0.25
C THR A 56 -21.98 5.50 0.97
N GLY A 57 -23.05 4.98 1.57
CA GLY A 57 -22.98 4.04 2.69
C GLY A 57 -22.28 2.73 2.29
N VAL A 58 -22.57 2.23 1.08
CA VAL A 58 -21.87 1.06 0.51
C VAL A 58 -20.37 1.33 0.34
N GLY A 59 -20.02 2.51 -0.20
CA GLY A 59 -18.62 2.92 -0.36
C GLY A 59 -17.87 3.04 0.96
N LEU A 60 -18.53 3.53 2.02
CA LEU A 60 -17.95 3.62 3.36
C LEU A 60 -17.72 2.23 3.97
N GLY A 61 -18.67 1.31 3.80
CA GLY A 61 -18.50 -0.06 4.26
C GLY A 61 -17.33 -0.77 3.56
N TYR A 62 -17.18 -0.58 2.25
CA TYR A 62 -16.03 -1.09 1.51
C TYR A 62 -14.70 -0.51 2.02
N LEU A 63 -14.64 0.81 2.25
CA LEU A 63 -13.45 1.48 2.78
C LEU A 63 -13.08 0.97 4.19
N CYS A 64 -14.05 0.90 5.10
CA CYS A 64 -13.84 0.43 6.47
C CYS A 64 -13.38 -1.03 6.50
N GLY A 65 -14.04 -1.91 5.73
CA GLY A 65 -13.65 -3.32 5.65
C GLY A 65 -12.23 -3.48 5.10
N THR A 66 -11.89 -2.74 4.04
CA THR A 66 -10.55 -2.76 3.45
C THR A 66 -9.49 -2.23 4.41
N ALA A 67 -9.80 -1.18 5.18
CA ALA A 67 -8.90 -0.65 6.19
C ALA A 67 -8.58 -1.68 7.28
N VAL A 68 -9.58 -2.43 7.75
CA VAL A 68 -9.37 -3.51 8.75
C VAL A 68 -8.58 -4.67 8.13
N THR A 69 -8.92 -5.09 6.92
CA THR A 69 -8.20 -6.16 6.19
C THR A 69 -6.74 -5.81 5.97
N ALA A 70 -6.44 -4.57 5.58
CA ALA A 70 -5.08 -4.10 5.34
C ALA A 70 -4.32 -3.83 6.65
N GLY A 71 -4.99 -3.26 7.65
CA GLY A 71 -4.37 -2.78 8.88
C GLY A 71 -3.74 -3.89 9.72
N GLY A 72 -4.40 -5.05 9.83
CA GLY A 72 -3.89 -6.18 10.60
C GLY A 72 -2.50 -6.66 10.14
N PRO A 73 -2.35 -7.11 8.88
CA PRO A 73 -1.06 -7.52 8.32
C PRO A 73 0.01 -6.43 8.41
N VAL A 74 -0.33 -5.18 8.13
CA VAL A 74 0.61 -4.05 8.18
C VAL A 74 1.15 -3.85 9.59
N VAL A 75 0.27 -3.79 10.59
CA VAL A 75 0.67 -3.59 12.00
C VAL A 75 1.46 -4.78 12.52
N THR A 76 1.04 -6.00 12.20
CA THR A 76 1.76 -7.21 12.62
C THR A 76 3.14 -7.29 11.99
N ALA A 77 3.25 -7.08 10.68
CA ALA A 77 4.53 -7.07 9.98
C ALA A 77 5.46 -5.96 10.53
N TRP A 78 4.92 -4.77 10.81
CA TRP A 78 5.69 -3.68 11.40
C TRP A 78 6.25 -4.04 12.78
N ARG A 79 5.43 -4.64 13.65
CA ARG A 79 5.88 -5.06 14.99
C ARG A 79 6.89 -6.21 14.96
N GLN A 80 6.70 -7.16 14.05
CA GLN A 80 7.51 -8.38 14.02
C GLN A 80 8.87 -8.19 13.35
N HIS A 81 8.95 -7.40 12.28
CA HIS A 81 10.18 -7.29 11.51
C HIS A 81 11.02 -6.06 11.85
N ALA A 82 10.53 -5.17 12.74
CA ALA A 82 11.20 -3.93 13.16
C ALA A 82 11.80 -3.13 11.98
N MET A 83 11.25 -3.31 10.78
CA MET A 83 11.80 -2.72 9.57
C MET A 83 11.53 -1.21 9.59
N PRO A 84 12.42 -0.38 9.02
CA PRO A 84 12.29 1.07 8.97
C PRO A 84 11.20 1.52 7.97
N TRP A 85 10.00 0.95 8.06
CA TRP A 85 8.85 1.25 7.21
C TRP A 85 8.30 2.65 7.41
N ALA A 86 8.77 3.41 8.40
CA ALA A 86 8.34 4.77 8.63
C ALA A 86 8.55 5.69 7.42
N ALA A 87 9.59 5.48 6.61
CA ALA A 87 9.80 6.25 5.38
C ALA A 87 8.80 5.85 4.27
N PRO A 88 8.69 4.56 3.87
CA PRO A 88 7.66 4.10 2.93
C PRO A 88 6.23 4.45 3.37
N ALA A 89 5.90 4.28 4.65
CA ALA A 89 4.57 4.55 5.19
C ALA A 89 4.21 6.03 5.18
N ARG A 90 5.17 6.93 5.50
CA ARG A 90 4.95 8.38 5.39
C ARG A 90 4.78 8.83 3.94
N LEU A 91 5.59 8.30 3.03
CA LEU A 91 5.43 8.54 1.60
C LEU A 91 4.08 8.06 1.10
N ALA A 92 3.68 6.86 1.52
CA ALA A 92 2.39 6.29 1.22
C ALA A 92 1.24 7.19 1.70
N ALA A 93 1.28 7.61 2.97
CA ALA A 93 0.28 8.52 3.53
C ALA A 93 0.26 9.87 2.81
N ALA A 94 1.43 10.42 2.44
CA ALA A 94 1.54 11.67 1.70
C ALA A 94 0.95 11.56 0.29
N VAL A 95 1.19 10.45 -0.42
CA VAL A 95 0.61 10.21 -1.76
C VAL A 95 -0.92 10.13 -1.68
N VAL A 96 -1.47 9.42 -0.71
CA VAL A 96 -2.94 9.36 -0.52
C VAL A 96 -3.52 10.70 -0.13
N GLY A 97 -2.91 11.35 0.86
CA GLY A 97 -3.34 12.67 1.33
C GLY A 97 -3.30 13.69 0.18
N GLY A 98 -2.24 13.65 -0.63
CA GLY A 98 -2.09 14.47 -1.83
C GLY A 98 -3.14 14.17 -2.88
N ALA A 99 -3.37 12.89 -3.21
CA ALA A 99 -4.40 12.49 -4.16
C ALA A 99 -5.81 12.90 -3.70
N TYR A 100 -6.11 12.77 -2.40
CA TYR A 100 -7.37 13.22 -1.82
C TYR A 100 -7.51 14.74 -1.87
N ALA A 101 -6.46 15.49 -1.52
CA ALA A 101 -6.45 16.95 -1.58
C ALA A 101 -6.65 17.45 -3.01
N VAL A 102 -5.94 16.87 -3.99
CA VAL A 102 -6.13 17.18 -5.42
C VAL A 102 -7.56 16.89 -5.84
N ALA A 103 -8.10 15.71 -5.49
CA ALA A 103 -9.47 15.34 -5.81
C ALA A 103 -10.50 16.29 -5.17
N ALA A 104 -10.25 16.76 -3.95
CA ALA A 104 -11.09 17.74 -3.25
C ALA A 104 -11.10 19.09 -3.97
N VAL A 105 -9.93 19.59 -4.35
CA VAL A 105 -9.77 20.85 -5.08
C VAL A 105 -10.40 20.76 -6.47
N THR A 106 -10.18 19.68 -7.21
CA THR A 106 -10.69 19.53 -8.59
C THR A 106 -12.20 19.40 -8.68
N ASP A 107 -12.89 18.99 -7.62
CA ASP A 107 -14.36 18.92 -7.64
C ASP A 107 -15.02 20.30 -7.51
N GLY A 108 -14.29 21.30 -7.02
CA GLY A 108 -14.75 22.69 -6.98
C GLY A 108 -14.49 23.48 -8.27
N VAL A 109 -13.75 22.90 -9.22
CA VAL A 109 -13.32 23.59 -10.44
C VAL A 109 -14.23 23.19 -11.61
N ALA A 110 -14.96 24.16 -12.17
CA ALA A 110 -15.87 23.93 -13.30
C ALA A 110 -15.12 23.73 -14.64
N ASP A 111 -13.91 24.30 -14.77
CA ASP A 111 -13.14 24.27 -16.01
C ASP A 111 -12.39 22.93 -16.20
N VAL A 112 -12.71 22.23 -17.29
CA VAL A 112 -12.10 20.94 -17.66
C VAL A 112 -10.61 21.08 -17.95
N SER A 113 -10.16 22.18 -18.55
CA SER A 113 -8.75 22.43 -18.89
C SER A 113 -7.91 22.52 -17.62
N VAL A 114 -8.43 23.19 -16.59
CA VAL A 114 -7.77 23.29 -15.28
C VAL A 114 -7.73 21.94 -14.57
N ARG A 115 -8.80 21.14 -14.65
CA ARG A 115 -8.82 19.77 -14.09
C ARG A 115 -7.79 18.86 -14.77
N LEU A 116 -7.66 18.94 -16.10
CA LEU A 116 -6.67 18.18 -16.86
C LEU A 116 -5.24 18.62 -16.52
N ALA A 117 -5.00 19.93 -16.39
CA ALA A 117 -3.69 20.45 -16.00
C ALA A 117 -3.28 19.99 -14.59
N LEU A 118 -4.21 19.99 -13.62
CA LEU A 118 -3.97 19.50 -12.26
C LEU A 118 -3.70 17.98 -12.24
N ALA A 119 -4.48 17.20 -13.00
CA ALA A 119 -4.28 15.75 -13.12
C ALA A 119 -2.92 15.42 -13.76
N ALA A 120 -2.55 16.12 -14.84
CA ALA A 120 -1.26 15.95 -15.50
C ALA A 120 -0.10 16.32 -14.57
N SER A 121 -0.23 17.42 -13.81
CA SER A 121 0.78 17.84 -12.83
C SER A 121 0.96 16.78 -11.72
N ALA A 122 -0.15 16.26 -11.18
CA ALA A 122 -0.11 15.20 -10.17
C ALA A 122 0.55 13.92 -10.71
N LEU A 123 0.27 13.54 -11.96
CA LEU A 123 0.91 12.42 -12.62
C LEU A 123 2.43 12.62 -12.75
N VAL A 124 2.87 13.79 -13.23
CA VAL A 124 4.29 14.11 -13.40
C VAL A 124 5.03 14.06 -12.06
N ILE A 125 4.45 14.65 -11.01
CA ILE A 125 5.02 14.60 -9.65
C ILE A 125 5.11 13.16 -9.16
N GLY A 126 4.05 12.38 -9.33
CA GLY A 126 4.02 10.96 -8.94
C GLY A 126 5.10 10.14 -9.64
N VAL A 127 5.25 10.33 -10.96
CA VAL A 127 6.29 9.66 -11.76
C VAL A 127 7.69 10.09 -11.30
N ALA A 128 7.92 11.39 -11.05
CA ALA A 128 9.21 11.89 -10.60
C ALA A 128 9.62 11.29 -9.25
N VAL A 129 8.70 11.26 -8.28
CA VAL A 129 8.93 10.66 -6.95
C VAL A 129 9.24 9.16 -7.08
N LEU A 130 8.44 8.43 -7.85
CA LEU A 130 8.66 7.00 -8.07
C LEU A 130 10.01 6.73 -8.76
N SER A 131 10.36 7.54 -9.76
CA SER A 131 11.63 7.43 -10.49
C SER A 131 12.83 7.66 -9.58
N GLY A 132 12.77 8.67 -8.70
CA GLY A 132 13.82 8.95 -7.72
C GLY A 132 14.00 7.77 -6.75
N HIS A 133 12.90 7.19 -6.27
CA HIS A 133 12.96 6.06 -5.36
C HIS A 133 13.52 4.79 -6.02
N MET A 134 13.12 4.51 -7.26
CA MET A 134 13.64 3.38 -8.04
C MET A 134 15.14 3.51 -8.31
N ARG A 135 15.66 4.74 -8.47
CA ARG A 135 17.11 4.97 -8.59
C ARG A 135 17.83 4.69 -7.28
N ALA A 136 17.33 5.23 -6.17
CA ALA A 136 17.90 4.98 -4.84
C ALA A 136 17.99 3.47 -4.51
N LEU A 137 16.92 2.71 -4.78
CA LEU A 137 16.92 1.27 -4.57
C LEU A 137 17.91 0.52 -5.47
N ARG A 138 18.11 0.97 -6.72
CA ARG A 138 19.12 0.40 -7.62
C ARG A 138 20.53 0.66 -7.11
N ASP A 139 20.78 1.87 -6.61
CA ASP A 139 22.09 2.26 -6.08
C ASP A 139 22.43 1.45 -4.82
N ASP A 140 21.48 1.27 -3.91
CA ASP A 140 21.65 0.41 -2.72
C ASP A 140 21.93 -1.06 -3.09
N SER A 141 21.25 -1.57 -4.12
CA SER A 141 21.46 -2.93 -4.62
C SER A 141 22.83 -3.14 -5.27
N ALA A 142 23.37 -2.09 -5.91
CA ALA A 142 24.70 -2.11 -6.51
C ALA A 142 25.83 -2.09 -5.47
N VAL A 143 25.59 -1.46 -4.31
CA VAL A 143 26.55 -1.43 -3.19
C VAL A 143 26.56 -2.75 -2.41
N GLY A 144 25.42 -3.45 -2.33
CA GLY A 144 25.26 -4.69 -1.57
C GLY A 144 25.69 -5.98 -2.27
N GLN A 145 26.08 -5.94 -3.55
CA GLN A 145 26.57 -7.13 -4.26
C GLN A 145 28.01 -7.43 -3.80
N PRO A 146 28.28 -8.55 -3.08
CA PRO A 146 29.63 -8.87 -2.65
C PRO A 146 30.49 -9.04 -3.90
N ARG A 147 31.58 -8.27 -4.00
CA ARG A 147 32.62 -8.45 -5.03
C ARG A 147 33.37 -9.78 -4.90
N ASP A 148 32.99 -10.63 -3.95
CA ASP A 148 33.63 -11.90 -3.64
C ASP A 148 32.96 -13.09 -4.37
N ALA A 149 32.75 -12.97 -5.68
CA ALA A 149 32.62 -14.13 -6.57
C ALA A 149 34.01 -14.63 -7.05
N GLY A 150 35.06 -14.34 -6.27
CA GLY A 150 36.46 -14.71 -6.53
C GLY A 150 36.99 -15.87 -5.70
N SER A 151 36.17 -16.60 -4.93
CA SER A 151 36.67 -17.74 -4.13
C SER A 151 36.39 -19.10 -4.79
N SER A 152 37.39 -19.53 -5.57
CA SER A 152 37.82 -20.90 -5.90
C SER A 152 36.90 -22.09 -5.49
N PRO A 153 36.40 -22.91 -6.44
CA PRO A 153 35.54 -24.08 -6.18
C PRO A 153 36.20 -25.32 -5.51
N SER A 154 37.36 -25.22 -4.88
CA SER A 154 38.24 -26.39 -4.72
C SER A 154 38.21 -27.18 -3.40
N ARG A 155 37.42 -26.82 -2.37
CA ARG A 155 37.56 -27.45 -1.03
C ARG A 155 36.49 -28.44 -0.54
N TRP A 156 35.39 -28.67 -1.27
CA TRP A 156 34.30 -29.53 -0.75
C TRP A 156 34.39 -31.02 -1.13
N ARG A 157 35.49 -31.48 -1.73
CA ARG A 157 35.70 -32.89 -2.13
C ARG A 157 36.55 -33.74 -1.18
N ARG A 158 36.59 -33.43 0.12
CA ARG A 158 37.19 -34.36 1.10
C ARG A 158 36.42 -34.36 2.42
N ARG A 159 35.50 -35.31 2.53
CA ARG A 159 35.31 -36.18 3.69
C ARG A 159 34.31 -37.28 3.27
N VAL A 160 34.93 -38.38 2.86
CA VAL A 160 34.41 -39.74 2.97
C VAL A 160 34.52 -40.13 4.44
#